data_AF-A0A519W5A7-F1
#
_entry.id   AF-A0A519W5A7-F1
#
_cell.length_a   1.000
_cell.length_b   1.000
_cell.length_c   1.000
_cell.angle_alpha   90.00
_cell.angle_beta   90.00
_cell.angle_gamma   90.00
#
_symmetry.space_group_name_H-M   'P 1'
#
loop_
_entity.id
_entity.type
_entity.pdbx_description
1 polymer ?
#
loop_
_entity_poly.entity_id
_entity_poly.type
_entity_poly.pdbx_seq_one_letter_code
_entity_poly.pdbx_strand_id
1 'polypeptide(L)' 'MSNKHKILDAILEQGMLPLFYQDSETGSVEILRTLYNAGVRVFEYTNRGKSALPNFKKLKEVRDAEMPDLYLGIGTIKT' A
#
# COMPACT_ATOMS: atom_id res chain seq x y z
N MET A 1 6.88 -2.85 -21.92
CA MET A 1 6.26 -1.74 -21.15
C MET A 1 7.01 -1.56 -19.83
N SER A 2 7.36 -0.32 -19.48
CA SER A 2 8.02 -0.02 -18.18
C SER A 2 7.04 -0.24 -17.02
N ASN A 3 7.55 -0.65 -15.86
CA ASN A 3 6.74 -0.78 -14.63
C ASN A 3 5.95 0.50 -14.29
N LYS A 4 6.48 1.68 -14.65
CA LYS A 4 5.79 2.95 -14.44
C LYS A 4 4.47 3.06 -15.23
N HIS A 5 4.43 2.55 -16.47
CA HIS A 5 3.22 2.58 -17.28
C HIS A 5 2.17 1.63 -16.70
N LYS A 6 2.56 0.40 -16.32
CA LYS A 6 1.65 -0.57 -15.69
C LYS A 6 0.99 -0.03 -14.42
N ILE A 7 1.77 0.66 -13.57
CA ILE A 7 1.25 1.25 -12.33
C ILE A 7 0.31 2.41 -12.65
N LEU A 8 0.66 3.27 -13.63
CA LEU A 8 -0.20 4.36 -14.07
C LEU A 8 -1.54 3.84 -14.61
N ASP A 9 -1.50 2.83 -15.47
CA ASP A 9 -2.69 2.19 -16.04
C ASP A 9 -3.56 1.60 -14.93
N ALA A 10 -2.97 0.89 -13.96
CA ALA A 10 -3.69 0.34 -12.82
C ALA A 10 -4.34 1.43 -11.93
N ILE A 11 -3.71 2.60 -11.77
CA ILE A 11 -4.31 3.74 -11.05
C ILE A 11 -5.52 4.27 -11.83
N LEU A 12 -5.39 4.43 -13.16
CA LEU A 12 -6.46 4.94 -14.01
C LEU A 12 -7.65 3.98 -14.08
N GLU A 13 -7.39 2.68 -14.21
CA GLU A 13 -8.41 1.63 -14.21
C GLU A 13 -9.14 1.54 -12.85
N GLN A 14 -8.40 1.62 -11.74
CA GLN A 14 -8.96 1.65 -10.39
C GLN A 14 -9.78 2.93 -10.12
N GLY A 15 -9.46 4.03 -10.80
CA GLY A 15 -10.17 5.32 -10.67
C GLY A 15 -9.87 6.11 -9.39
N MET A 16 -9.05 5.57 -8.49
CA MET A 16 -8.62 6.22 -7.25
C MET A 16 -7.24 5.72 -6.80
N LEU A 17 -6.52 6.50 -5.99
CA LEU A 17 -5.32 6.07 -5.30
C LEU A 17 -5.50 6.34 -3.80
N PRO A 18 -5.91 5.34 -2.99
CA PRO A 18 -6.07 5.54 -1.57
C PRO A 18 -4.72 5.83 -0.92
N LEU A 19 -4.68 6.90 -0.12
CA LEU A 19 -3.54 7.32 0.68
C LEU A 19 -3.92 7.16 2.15
N PHE A 20 -3.26 6.27 2.90
CA PHE A 20 -3.57 6.08 4.33
C PHE A 20 -2.34 5.99 5.24
N TYR A 21 -2.60 6.25 6.53
CA TYR A 21 -1.74 5.90 7.65
C TYR A 21 -2.61 5.37 8.79
N GLN A 22 -2.12 4.36 9.50
CA GLN A 22 -2.69 3.91 10.77
C GLN A 22 -1.56 3.63 11.75
N ASP A 23 -1.73 4.05 13.00
CA ASP A 23 -0.68 3.94 14.01
C ASP A 23 -0.47 2.49 14.46
N SER A 24 -1.56 1.72 14.55
CA SER A 24 -1.50 0.27 14.83
C SER A 24 -0.98 -0.52 13.62
N GLU A 25 0.01 -1.38 13.84
CA GLU A 25 0.51 -2.32 12.83
C GLU A 25 -0.60 -3.27 12.36
N THR A 26 -1.33 -3.88 13.30
CA THR A 26 -2.43 -4.80 12.99
C THR A 26 -3.54 -4.10 12.24
N GLY A 27 -3.92 -2.89 12.68
CA GLY A 27 -4.93 -2.08 12.00
C GLY A 27 -4.50 -1.68 10.59
N SER A 28 -3.21 -1.39 10.38
CA SER A 28 -2.68 -1.10 9.04
C SER A 28 -2.82 -2.31 8.12
N VAL A 29 -2.47 -3.51 8.62
CA VAL A 29 -2.57 -4.76 7.86
C VAL A 29 -4.02 -5.11 7.54
N GLU A 30 -4.94 -4.93 8.49
CA GLU A 30 -6.37 -5.18 8.29
C GLU A 30 -6.97 -4.24 7.24
N ILE A 31 -6.61 -2.95 7.26
CA ILE A 31 -7.01 -1.99 6.23
C ILE A 31 -6.48 -2.42 4.86
N LEU A 32 -5.20 -2.81 4.76
CA LEU A 32 -4.58 -3.27 3.52
C LEU A 32 -5.34 -4.47 2.93
N ARG A 33 -5.58 -5.50 3.75
CA ARG A 33 -6.34 -6.70 3.34
C ARG A 33 -7.77 -6.37 2.94
N THR A 34 -8.43 -5.47 3.68
CA THR A 34 -9.80 -5.06 3.39
C THR A 34 -9.89 -4.38 2.02
N LEU A 35 -8.99 -3.42 1.75
CA LEU A 35 -8.94 -2.73 0.46
C LEU A 35 -8.62 -3.71 -0.67
N TYR A 36 -7.65 -4.60 -0.47
CA TYR A 36 -7.29 -5.62 -1.45
C TYR A 36 -8.48 -6.52 -1.80
N ASN A 37 -9.20 -7.02 -0.78
CA ASN A 37 -10.39 -7.85 -0.97
C ASN A 37 -11.54 -7.08 -1.66
N ALA A 38 -11.59 -5.75 -1.48
CA ALA A 38 -12.54 -4.87 -2.17
C ALA A 38 -12.15 -4.53 -3.62
N GLY A 39 -11.03 -5.06 -4.13
CA GLY A 39 -10.58 -4.87 -5.51
C GLY A 39 -9.49 -3.80 -5.70
N VAL A 40 -8.98 -3.19 -4.62
CA VAL A 40 -7.88 -2.24 -4.72
C VAL A 40 -6.57 -2.97 -5.05
N ARG A 41 -5.85 -2.48 -6.06
CA ARG A 41 -4.56 -2.98 -6.55
C ARG A 41 -3.46 -1.93 -6.58
N VAL A 42 -3.79 -0.66 -6.36
CA VAL A 42 -2.79 0.39 -6.12
C VAL A 42 -3.11 1.14 -4.85
N PHE A 43 -2.12 1.25 -3.97
CA PHE A 43 -2.29 1.80 -2.63
C PHE A 43 -1.03 2.58 -2.18
N GLU A 44 -1.17 3.72 -1.49
CA GLU A 44 -0.05 4.51 -0.97
C GLU A 44 -0.09 4.67 0.56
N TYR A 45 0.99 4.26 1.25
CA TYR A 45 1.14 4.46 2.69
C TYR A 45 1.95 5.71 3.01
N THR A 46 1.52 6.54 3.95
CA THR A 46 2.19 7.81 4.27
C THR A 46 2.82 7.85 5.67
N ASN A 47 3.92 8.59 5.82
CA ASN A 47 4.57 8.79 7.12
C ASN A 47 3.81 9.80 8.00
N ARG A 48 3.28 9.37 9.15
CA ARG A 48 2.66 10.26 10.15
C ARG A 48 3.19 10.07 11.57
N GLY A 49 4.32 9.39 11.74
CA GLY A 49 4.88 9.18 13.07
C GLY A 49 5.89 8.04 13.16
N LYS A 50 6.31 7.77 14.39
CA LYS A 50 7.33 6.76 14.68
C LYS A 50 6.92 5.34 14.25
N SER A 51 5.62 5.06 14.27
CA SER A 51 5.04 3.77 13.87
C SER A 51 5.04 3.55 12.34
N ALA A 52 5.27 4.60 11.54
CA ALA A 52 5.14 4.50 10.09
C ALA A 52 6.12 3.52 9.44
N LEU A 53 7.40 3.58 9.82
CA LEU A 53 8.44 2.69 9.29
C LEU A 53 8.23 1.21 9.67
N PRO A 54 8.04 0.84 10.97
CA PRO A 54 7.77 -0.56 11.32
C PRO A 54 6.49 -1.07 10.68
N ASN A 55 5.39 -0.29 10.68
CA ASN A 55 4.14 -0.68 10.04
C ASN A 55 4.35 -0.93 8.54
N PHE A 56 5.06 -0.04 7.84
CA PHE A 56 5.33 -0.22 6.42
C PHE A 56 6.13 -1.49 6.12
N LYS A 57 7.12 -1.83 6.95
CA LYS A 57 7.87 -3.10 6.80
C LYS A 57 6.91 -4.29 6.87
N LYS A 58 6.01 -4.29 7.86
CA LYS A 58 4.99 -5.34 7.99
C LYS A 58 4.05 -5.39 6.80
N LEU A 59 3.56 -4.25 6.32
CA LEU A 59 2.69 -4.18 5.15
C LEU A 59 3.37 -4.75 3.90
N LYS A 60 4.67 -4.46 3.72
CA LYS A 60 5.45 -5.00 2.61
C LYS A 60 5.58 -6.53 2.69
N GLU A 61 5.86 -7.08 3.87
CA GLU A 61 5.90 -8.53 4.09
C GLU A 61 4.57 -9.20 3.75
N VAL A 62 3.47 -8.66 4.28
CA VAL A 62 2.12 -9.18 4.05
C VAL A 62 1.76 -9.10 2.56
N ARG A 63 2.04 -7.97 1.91
CA ARG A 63 1.83 -7.80 0.47
C ARG A 63 2.59 -8.85 -0.32
N ASP A 64 3.89 -9.01 -0.05
CA ASP A 64 4.77 -9.94 -0.77
C ASP A 64 4.30 -11.40 -0.58
N ALA A 65 3.64 -11.73 0.55
CA ALA A 65 3.12 -13.07 0.83
C ALA A 65 1.71 -13.36 0.27
N GLU A 66 0.81 -12.37 0.34
CA GLU A 66 -0.64 -12.59 0.14
C GLU A 66 -1.21 -11.87 -1.10
N MET A 67 -0.53 -10.85 -1.63
CA MET A 67 -1.10 -9.89 -2.59
C MET A 67 -0.12 -9.59 -3.74
N PRO A 68 0.20 -10.58 -4.59
CA PRO A 68 1.24 -10.47 -5.62
C PRO A 68 0.96 -9.39 -6.68
N ASP A 69 -0.29 -9.01 -6.87
CA ASP A 69 -0.77 -7.99 -7.81
C ASP A 69 -1.01 -6.61 -7.16
N LEU A 70 -0.72 -6.44 -5.86
CA LEU A 70 -0.84 -5.16 -5.18
C LEU A 70 0.43 -4.30 -5.34
N TYR A 71 0.24 -3.12 -5.91
CA TYR A 71 1.23 -2.05 -5.96
C TYR A 71 1.15 -1.21 -4.68
N LEU A 72 2.17 -1.36 -3.82
CA LEU A 72 2.29 -0.64 -2.55
C LEU A 72 3.31 0.50 -2.68
N GLY A 73 2.82 1.73 -2.72
CA GLY A 73 3.58 2.97 -2.69
C GLY A 73 3.83 3.47 -1.27
N ILE A 74 4.80 4.39 -1.13
CA ILE A 74 5.21 4.93 0.16
C ILE A 74 5.59 6.41 0.05
N GLY A 75 4.97 7.24 0.90
CA GLY A 75 5.20 8.68 0.98
C GLY A 75 6.09 9.05 2.17
N THR A 76 7.23 9.70 1.90
CA THR A 76 8.07 10.37 2.91
C THR A 76 8.61 9.46 4.05
N ILE A 77 8.66 8.14 3.81
CA ILE A 77 9.43 7.22 4.64
C ILE A 77 10.77 7.03 3.92
N LYS A 78 11.81 7.67 4.44
CA LYS A 78 13.19 7.56 3.96
C LYS A 78 13.99 6.77 4.99
N THR A 79 14.74 5.78 4.53
CA THR A 79 15.73 5.06 5.34
C THR A 79 17.09 5.74 5.21
#